data_AF-A0A1B7HMK7-F1
#
_entry.id   AF-A0A1B7HMK7-F1
#
_cell.length_a   1.000
_cell.length_b   1.000
_cell.length_c   1.000
_cell.angle_alpha   90.00
_cell.angle_beta   90.00
_cell.angle_gamma   90.00
#
_symmetry.space_group_name_H-M   'P 1'
#
loop_
_entity.id
_entity.type
_entity.pdbx_description
1 polymer ?
#
loop_
_entity_poly.entity_id
_entity_poly.type
_entity_poly.pdbx_seq_one_letter_code
_entity_poly.pdbx_strand_id
1 'polypeptide(L)'
;MVPGVYAKSAYKVKFGPDFSQIIRKHRSWEATDAWDIAAGFTGNLLVVAAQNDAIIPSEIPQKLADSASNAAKKDLLIIPGAGHNSIWDSLMLSPDLYEKTRSAFETCLSK
;
A
#
# COMPACT_ATOMS: atom_id res chain seq x y z
N MET A 1 -6.93 -4.07 -3.61
CA MET A 1 -6.66 -3.18 -2.46
C MET A 1 -5.23 -2.70 -2.60
N VAL A 2 -5.01 -1.39 -2.60
CA VAL A 2 -3.67 -0.77 -2.62
C VAL A 2 -3.55 0.21 -1.45
N PRO A 3 -2.35 0.43 -0.90
CA PRO A 3 -2.18 1.33 0.24
C PRO A 3 -2.35 2.79 -0.18
N GLY A 4 -3.25 3.50 0.49
CA GLY A 4 -3.30 4.96 0.47
C GLY A 4 -2.65 5.53 1.73
N VAL A 5 -1.84 6.56 1.57
CA VAL A 5 -1.32 7.37 2.69
C VAL A 5 -1.76 8.81 2.50
N TYR A 6 -2.05 9.50 3.60
CA TYR A 6 -2.53 10.88 3.57
C TYR A 6 -1.62 11.80 4.36
N ALA A 7 -1.49 13.05 3.90
CA ALA A 7 -0.86 14.11 4.67
C ALA A 7 -1.54 14.27 6.04
N LYS A 8 -0.78 14.55 7.10
CA LYS A 8 -1.34 14.80 8.45
C LYS A 8 -2.41 15.90 8.48
N SER A 9 -2.32 16.89 7.60
CA SER A 9 -3.31 17.96 7.48
C SER A 9 -4.70 17.44 7.07
N ALA A 10 -4.79 16.28 6.43
CA ALA A 10 -6.05 15.67 6.02
C ALA A 10 -6.80 15.00 7.17
N TYR A 11 -6.12 14.64 8.28
CA TYR A 11 -6.68 13.76 9.32
C TYR A 11 -7.87 14.37 10.07
N LYS A 12 -7.93 15.70 10.16
CA LYS A 12 -9.00 16.43 10.85
C LYS A 12 -10.07 16.97 9.90
N VAL A 13 -9.94 16.70 8.60
CA VAL A 13 -10.85 17.21 7.57
C VAL A 13 -11.83 16.11 7.20
N LYS A 14 -13.13 16.43 7.23
CA LYS A 14 -14.17 15.48 6.82
C LYS A 14 -14.00 15.14 5.34
N PHE A 15 -14.33 13.91 4.97
CA PHE A 15 -14.42 13.52 3.57
C PHE A 15 -15.30 14.49 2.78
N GLY A 16 -14.80 14.92 1.62
CA GLY A 16 -15.45 15.93 0.80
C GLY A 16 -14.47 16.70 -0.08
N PRO A 17 -14.90 17.83 -0.67
CA PRO A 17 -14.07 18.67 -1.52
C PRO A 17 -12.79 19.15 -0.82
N ASP A 18 -12.88 19.58 0.44
CA ASP A 18 -11.74 20.09 1.21
C ASP A 18 -10.68 19.01 1.47
N PHE A 19 -11.11 17.80 1.86
CA PHE A 19 -10.21 16.65 1.99
C PHE A 19 -9.58 16.29 0.64
N SER A 20 -10.38 16.26 -0.43
CA SER A 20 -9.91 15.95 -1.79
C SER A 20 -8.86 16.96 -2.25
N GLN A 21 -9.04 18.24 -1.94
CA GLN A 21 -8.10 19.30 -2.27
C GLN A 21 -6.75 19.08 -1.58
N ILE A 22 -6.73 18.56 -0.35
CA ILE A 22 -5.50 18.26 0.37
C ILE A 22 -4.76 17.09 -0.30
N ILE A 23 -5.46 15.95 -0.49
CA ILE A 23 -4.80 14.73 -0.94
C ILE A 23 -4.42 14.75 -2.42
N ARG A 24 -5.09 15.55 -3.26
CA ARG A 24 -4.79 15.69 -4.70
C ARG A 24 -3.65 16.67 -5.00
N LYS A 25 -3.11 17.39 -4.01
CA LYS A 25 -1.90 18.19 -4.21
C LYS A 25 -0.75 17.27 -4.61
N HIS A 26 0.07 17.73 -5.55
CA HIS A 26 1.25 16.99 -5.98
C HIS A 26 2.11 16.63 -4.77
N ARG A 27 2.44 15.33 -4.62
CA ARG A 27 3.24 14.78 -3.52
C ARG A 27 2.73 15.11 -2.11
N SER A 28 1.42 15.35 -1.95
CA SER A 28 0.80 15.59 -0.63
C SER A 28 1.14 14.48 0.39
N TRP A 29 1.27 13.25 -0.09
CA TRP A 29 1.62 12.05 0.67
C TRP A 29 2.98 12.12 1.38
N GLU A 30 3.90 13.02 1.00
CA GLU A 30 5.20 13.13 1.69
C GLU A 30 5.03 13.55 3.15
N ALA A 31 4.04 14.39 3.45
CA ALA A 31 3.76 14.92 4.78
C ALA A 31 2.91 13.98 5.67
N THR A 32 2.87 12.68 5.35
CA THR A 32 2.24 11.65 6.18
C THR A 32 3.15 11.25 7.35
N ASP A 33 2.56 10.72 8.42
CA ASP A 33 3.28 10.01 9.50
C ASP A 33 3.30 8.48 9.30
N ALA A 34 2.73 7.97 8.20
CA ALA A 34 2.75 6.55 7.89
C ALA A 34 4.17 5.96 7.83
N TRP A 35 5.18 6.77 7.48
CA TRP A 35 6.59 6.34 7.45
C TRP A 35 7.11 6.02 8.85
N ASP A 36 6.87 6.91 9.81
CA ASP A 36 7.29 6.73 11.20
C ASP A 36 6.51 5.59 11.86
N ILE A 37 5.22 5.47 11.55
CA ILE A 37 4.37 4.36 12.01
C ILE A 37 4.90 3.03 11.47
N ALA A 38 5.23 2.96 10.16
CA ALA A 38 5.81 1.77 9.57
C ALA A 38 7.17 1.43 10.20
N ALA A 39 8.01 2.42 10.44
CA ALA A 39 9.31 2.24 11.11
C ALA A 39 9.16 1.65 12.52
N GLY A 40 8.11 2.02 13.25
CA GLY A 40 7.81 1.48 14.58
C GLY A 40 7.17 0.08 14.59
N PHE A 41 6.73 -0.44 13.43
CA PHE A 41 6.06 -1.74 13.35
C PHE A 41 7.07 -2.89 13.45
N THR A 42 6.82 -3.83 14.37
CA THR A 42 7.76 -4.95 14.65
C THR A 42 7.29 -6.31 14.16
N GLY A 43 6.07 -6.41 13.62
CA GLY A 43 5.54 -7.66 13.07
C GLY A 43 6.04 -7.95 11.66
N ASN A 44 5.44 -8.95 11.01
CA ASN A 44 5.63 -9.20 9.59
C ASN A 44 4.75 -8.23 8.77
N LEU A 45 5.33 -7.57 7.77
CA LEU A 45 4.65 -6.62 6.90
C LEU A 45 4.60 -7.15 5.46
N LEU A 46 3.40 -7.22 4.89
CA LEU A 46 3.20 -7.43 3.45
C LEU A 46 2.52 -6.19 2.86
N VAL A 47 3.20 -5.52 1.93
CA VAL A 47 2.63 -4.43 1.14
C VAL A 47 2.19 -5.00 -0.21
N VAL A 48 0.91 -4.81 -0.57
CA VAL A 48 0.36 -5.26 -1.86
C VAL A 48 0.08 -4.05 -2.75
N ALA A 49 0.58 -4.06 -3.97
CA ALA A 49 0.46 -2.96 -4.93
C ALA A 49 0.01 -3.44 -6.31
N ALA A 50 -0.70 -2.57 -7.03
CA ALA A 50 -1.00 -2.76 -8.45
C ALA A 50 0.16 -2.23 -9.30
N GLN A 51 0.56 -2.97 -10.33
CA GLN A 51 1.65 -2.54 -11.22
C GLN A 51 1.31 -1.25 -12.00
N ASN A 52 0.06 -1.13 -12.45
CA ASN A 52 -0.43 -0.07 -13.34
C ASN A 52 -1.41 0.86 -12.60
N ASP A 53 -1.14 1.15 -11.34
CA ASP A 53 -2.00 2.05 -10.55
C ASP A 53 -1.85 3.50 -11.03
N ALA A 54 -2.94 4.08 -11.55
CA ALA A 54 -2.99 5.46 -12.02
C ALA A 54 -3.35 6.47 -10.90
N ILE A 55 -3.69 5.99 -9.70
CA ILE A 55 -4.16 6.79 -8.56
C ILE A 55 -3.09 6.85 -7.46
N ILE A 56 -2.49 5.72 -7.14
CA ILE A 56 -1.43 5.59 -6.13
C ILE A 56 -0.07 5.50 -6.83
N PRO A 57 0.81 6.51 -6.68
CA PRO A 57 2.17 6.44 -7.20
C PRO A 57 2.93 5.23 -6.67
N SER A 58 3.73 4.59 -7.52
CA SER A 58 4.50 3.39 -7.16
C SER A 58 5.54 3.64 -6.06
N GLU A 59 5.94 4.90 -5.86
CA GLU A 59 6.81 5.29 -4.75
C GLU A 59 6.16 5.06 -3.38
N ILE A 60 4.83 5.12 -3.26
CA ILE A 60 4.15 4.98 -1.96
C ILE A 60 4.28 3.55 -1.42
N PRO A 61 3.89 2.48 -2.14
CA PRO A 61 4.09 1.11 -1.69
C PRO A 61 5.56 0.77 -1.40
N GLN A 62 6.48 1.20 -2.27
CA GLN A 62 7.91 0.96 -2.07
C GLN A 62 8.40 1.65 -0.79
N LYS A 63 8.05 2.92 -0.60
CA LYS A 63 8.44 3.68 0.59
C LYS A 63 7.83 3.11 1.87
N LEU A 64 6.61 2.56 1.85
CA LEU A 64 6.03 1.86 3.00
C LEU A 64 6.88 0.65 3.41
N ALA A 65 7.25 -0.19 2.45
CA ALA A 65 8.11 -1.34 2.71
C ALA A 65 9.51 -0.90 3.19
N ASP A 66 10.09 0.11 2.55
CA ASP A 66 11.41 0.62 2.93
C ASP A 66 11.43 1.21 4.34
N SER A 67 10.38 1.97 4.69
CA SER A 67 10.25 2.64 5.99
C SER A 67 10.08 1.67 7.15
N ALA A 68 9.59 0.45 6.92
CA ALA A 68 9.39 -0.57 7.94
C ALA A 68 10.72 -1.18 8.43
N SER A 69 11.53 -0.38 9.11
CA SER A 69 12.89 -0.76 9.52
C SER A 69 12.93 -1.79 10.64
N ASN A 70 11.94 -1.78 11.54
CA ASN A 70 11.89 -2.68 12.69
C ASN A 70 11.02 -3.92 12.46
N ALA A 71 10.44 -4.07 11.26
CA ALA A 71 9.59 -5.21 10.94
C ALA A 71 10.40 -6.51 10.96
N ALA A 72 9.86 -7.56 11.57
CA ALA A 72 10.50 -8.88 11.64
C ALA A 72 10.74 -9.47 10.24
N LYS A 73 9.77 -9.25 9.34
CA LYS A 73 9.86 -9.52 7.90
C LYS A 73 9.14 -8.41 7.15
N LYS A 74 9.59 -8.13 5.93
CA LYS A 74 8.91 -7.19 5.04
C LYS A 74 8.97 -7.67 3.60
N ASP A 75 7.82 -7.65 2.94
CA ASP A 75 7.68 -8.02 1.53
C ASP A 75 6.81 -6.99 0.79
N LEU A 76 7.15 -6.75 -0.47
CA LEU A 76 6.35 -5.97 -1.42
C LEU A 76 5.90 -6.88 -2.55
N LEU A 77 4.59 -7.13 -2.61
CA LEU A 77 3.95 -7.91 -3.66
C LEU A 77 3.30 -6.97 -4.68
N ILE A 78 3.88 -6.91 -5.88
CA ILE A 78 3.31 -6.19 -7.02
C ILE A 78 2.49 -7.18 -7.86
N ILE A 79 1.21 -6.86 -8.05
CA ILE A 79 0.26 -7.63 -8.88
C ILE A 79 0.43 -7.20 -10.34
N PRO A 80 0.98 -8.06 -11.22
CA PRO A 80 1.26 -7.70 -12.61
C PRO A 80 -0.01 -7.35 -13.37
N GLY A 81 0.06 -6.33 -14.24
CA GLY A 81 -1.05 -5.89 -15.08
C GLY A 81 -2.19 -5.18 -14.35
N ALA A 82 -2.34 -5.36 -13.03
CA ALA A 82 -3.42 -4.78 -12.26
C ALA A 82 -3.33 -3.26 -12.17
N GLY A 83 -4.47 -2.58 -12.25
CA GLY A 83 -4.67 -1.20 -11.84
C GLY A 83 -5.30 -1.11 -10.45
N HIS A 84 -5.56 0.13 -10.00
CA HIS A 84 -6.04 0.46 -8.67
C HIS A 84 -7.20 -0.44 -8.17
N ASN A 85 -8.21 -0.61 -9.04
CA ASN A 85 -9.44 -1.33 -8.72
C ASN A 85 -9.48 -2.76 -9.26
N SER A 86 -8.45 -3.23 -9.98
CA SER A 86 -8.52 -4.50 -10.71
C SER A 86 -7.64 -5.60 -10.10
N ILE A 87 -7.04 -5.38 -8.92
CA ILE A 87 -6.22 -6.41 -8.26
C ILE A 87 -6.99 -7.72 -8.12
N TRP A 88 -8.24 -7.66 -7.63
CA TRP A 88 -9.04 -8.87 -7.41
C TRP A 88 -9.35 -9.60 -8.71
N ASP A 89 -9.71 -8.87 -9.76
CA ASP A 89 -9.94 -9.46 -11.09
C ASP A 89 -8.66 -10.14 -11.61
N SER A 90 -7.51 -9.48 -11.48
CA SER A 90 -6.21 -10.05 -11.87
C SER A 90 -5.88 -11.34 -11.11
N LEU A 91 -6.19 -11.41 -9.81
CA LEU A 91 -6.02 -12.64 -9.02
C LEU A 91 -6.97 -13.73 -9.46
N MET A 92 -8.26 -13.42 -9.63
CA MET A 92 -9.29 -14.42 -9.95
C MET A 92 -9.15 -15.01 -11.35
N LEU A 93 -8.58 -14.24 -12.29
CA LEU A 93 -8.34 -14.69 -13.67
C LEU A 93 -7.03 -15.48 -13.83
N SER A 94 -6.17 -15.55 -12.81
CA SER A 94 -4.88 -16.22 -12.86
C SER A 94 -4.65 -17.12 -11.63
N PRO A 95 -4.84 -18.44 -11.75
CA PRO A 95 -4.60 -19.38 -10.65
C PRO A 95 -3.20 -19.27 -10.05
N ASP A 96 -2.17 -19.10 -10.88
CA ASP A 96 -0.79 -18.95 -10.41
C ASP A 96 -0.61 -17.69 -9.58
N LEU A 97 -1.20 -16.57 -10.01
CA LEU A 97 -1.10 -15.30 -9.30
C LEU A 97 -1.90 -15.34 -7.99
N TYR A 98 -3.06 -16.00 -8.01
CA TYR A 98 -3.85 -16.27 -6.81
C TYR A 98 -3.04 -17.08 -5.79
N GLU A 99 -2.46 -18.21 -6.19
CA GLU A 99 -1.68 -19.07 -5.28
C GLU A 99 -0.44 -18.38 -4.74
N LYS A 100 0.29 -17.63 -5.59
CA LYS A 100 1.42 -16.81 -5.15
C LYS A 100 1.01 -15.77 -4.11
N THR A 101 -0.12 -15.10 -4.34
CA THR A 101 -0.65 -14.09 -3.43
C THR A 101 -1.09 -14.72 -2.11
N ARG A 102 -1.83 -15.84 -2.17
CA ARG A 102 -2.24 -16.63 -1.00
C ARG A 102 -1.04 -17.06 -0.16
N SER A 103 0.01 -17.59 -0.80
CA SER A 103 1.24 -18.00 -0.12
C SER A 103 1.98 -16.83 0.54
N ALA A 104 1.99 -15.65 -0.08
CA ALA A 104 2.54 -14.44 0.53
C ALA A 104 1.77 -14.03 1.79
N PHE A 105 0.43 -14.12 1.77
CA PHE A 105 -0.39 -13.89 2.96
C PHE A 105 -0.11 -14.92 4.06
N GLU A 106 -0.04 -16.21 3.74
CA GLU A 106 0.27 -17.26 4.72
C GLU A 106 1.65 -17.05 5.36
N THR A 107 2.64 -16.72 4.55
CA THR A 107 4.00 -16.42 5.02
C THR A 107 3.99 -15.22 5.97
N CYS A 108 3.31 -14.14 5.60
CA CYS A 108 3.21 -12.95 6.44
C CYS A 108 2.46 -13.21 7.76
N LEU A 109 1.40 -14.02 7.73
CA LEU A 109 0.55 -14.30 8.89
C LEU A 109 1.09 -15.40 9.81
N SER A 110 2.04 -16.21 9.32
CA SER A 110 2.76 -17.17 10.17
C SER A 110 3.61 -16.45 11.21
N LYS A 111 3.50 -16.89 12.47
CA LYS A 111 4.22 -16.33 13.63
C LYS A 111 5.72 -16.60 13.54
#